data_AF-A0A4Q6XXN1-F1
#
_entry.id   AF-A0A4Q6XXN1-F1
#
_cell.length_a   1.000
_cell.length_b   1.000
_cell.length_c   1.000
_cell.angle_alpha   90.00
_cell.angle_beta   90.00
_cell.angle_gamma   90.00
#
_symmetry.space_group_name_H-M   'P 1'
#
loop_
_entity.id
_entity.type
_entity.pdbx_description
1 polymer ?
#
loop_
_entity_poly.entity_id
_entity_poly.type
_entity_poly.pdbx_seq_one_letter_code
_entity_poly.pdbx_strand_id
1 'polypeptide(L)'
;MGFAAVARVTEQRWIACQVADKIDFGLEPGDELDLKSTICDEIRENGKLVVIDHVAAEPAWRTHHTPALYGFESYVSIPILLADGSFFGTLCAIDPAPRALSSAEMVATLRAFAEQVATILSVRIDSGTTAAPGSANRAAPPAVPARDQATP
;
A
#
# COMPACT_ATOMS: atom_id res chain seq x y z
N MET A 1 9.30 8.19 -2.55
CA MET A 1 8.32 7.50 -1.71
C MET A 1 8.76 7.61 -0.27
N GLY A 2 7.86 8.12 0.56
CA GLY A 2 8.09 8.36 1.97
C GLY A 2 7.72 7.15 2.83
N PHE A 3 6.67 6.43 2.44
CA PHE A 3 6.23 5.20 3.06
C PHE A 3 6.03 4.13 1.99
N ALA A 4 6.32 2.87 2.32
CA ALA A 4 5.95 1.71 1.51
C ALA A 4 5.60 0.52 2.40
N ALA A 5 4.64 -0.30 1.97
CA ALA A 5 4.27 -1.51 2.68
C ALA A 5 3.93 -2.65 1.72
N VAL A 6 4.28 -3.87 2.16
CA VAL A 6 3.61 -5.09 1.70
C VAL A 6 2.47 -5.33 2.67
N ALA A 7 1.24 -5.31 2.17
CA ALA A 7 0.05 -5.53 2.96
C ALA A 7 -0.66 -6.81 2.53
N ARG A 8 -1.12 -7.60 3.50
CA ARG A 8 -2.09 -8.67 3.25
C ARG A 8 -3.48 -8.06 3.29
N VAL A 9 -4.26 -8.31 2.24
CA VAL A 9 -5.58 -7.71 2.09
C VAL A 9 -6.58 -8.84 1.86
N THR A 10 -7.52 -8.99 2.79
CA THR A 10 -8.63 -9.94 2.70
C THR A 10 -9.95 -9.19 2.61
N GLU A 11 -11.07 -9.90 2.50
CA GLU A 11 -12.41 -9.28 2.53
C GLU A 11 -12.71 -8.52 3.83
N GLN A 12 -11.97 -8.78 4.91
CA GLN A 12 -12.26 -8.25 6.24
C GLN A 12 -11.15 -7.39 6.81
N ARG A 13 -9.92 -7.53 6.32
CA ARG A 13 -8.73 -6.99 6.98
C ARG A 13 -7.71 -6.49 5.98
N TRP A 14 -7.13 -5.35 6.31
CA TRP A 14 -5.88 -4.88 5.75
C TRP A 14 -4.82 -4.99 6.86
N ILE A 15 -3.76 -5.78 6.64
CA ILE A 15 -2.69 -6.02 7.62
C ILE A 15 -1.35 -5.65 7.00
N ALA A 16 -0.59 -4.77 7.65
CA ALA A 16 0.78 -4.49 7.24
C ALA A 16 1.68 -5.71 7.53
N CYS A 17 2.24 -6.34 6.50
CA CYS A 17 3.17 -7.47 6.68
C CYS A 17 4.61 -6.99 6.84
N GLN A 18 4.99 -5.97 6.08
CA GLN A 18 6.30 -5.33 6.17
C GLN A 18 6.16 -3.88 5.76
N VAL A 19 6.82 -3.00 6.50
CA VAL A 19 6.78 -1.55 6.30
C VAL A 19 8.20 -1.00 6.11
N ALA A 20 8.32 0.00 5.25
CA ALA A 20 9.44 0.93 5.17
C ALA A 20 8.89 2.35 5.32
N ASP A 21 9.14 2.97 6.47
CA ASP A 21 8.62 4.30 6.82
C ASP A 21 9.76 5.31 6.99
N LYS A 22 9.75 6.37 6.19
CA LYS A 22 10.70 7.49 6.20
C LYS A 22 10.00 8.83 6.41
N ILE A 23 8.70 8.81 6.65
CA ILE A 23 7.87 9.98 6.85
C ILE A 23 7.14 9.92 8.18
N ASP A 24 7.50 8.99 9.07
CA ASP A 24 6.87 8.79 10.37
C ASP A 24 5.33 8.66 10.24
N PHE A 25 4.88 7.91 9.23
CA PHE A 25 3.47 7.55 9.05
C PHE A 25 2.95 6.76 10.25
N GLY A 26 3.82 5.96 10.90
CA GLY A 26 3.53 5.35 12.19
C GLY A 26 2.79 4.02 12.12
N LEU A 27 2.85 3.32 10.97
CA LEU A 27 2.43 1.93 10.88
C LEU A 27 3.59 0.99 11.10
N GLU A 28 3.37 -0.04 11.91
CA GLU A 28 4.31 -1.11 12.16
C GLU A 28 3.82 -2.42 11.51
N PRO A 29 4.74 -3.36 11.21
CA PRO A 29 4.34 -4.71 10.81
C PRO A 29 3.41 -5.35 11.85
N GLY A 30 2.24 -5.81 11.41
CA GLY A 30 1.18 -6.38 12.25
C GLY A 30 0.00 -5.44 12.48
N ASP A 31 0.15 -4.15 12.22
CA ASP A 31 -0.96 -3.19 12.36
C ASP A 31 -2.02 -3.40 11.29
N GLU A 32 -3.27 -3.09 11.68
CA GLU A 32 -4.43 -3.14 10.80
C GLU A 32 -4.95 -1.73 10.48
N LEU A 33 -5.37 -1.54 9.23
CA LEU A 33 -6.16 -0.39 8.80
C LEU A 33 -7.61 -0.81 8.55
N ASP A 34 -8.53 0.14 8.67
CA ASP A 34 -9.91 -0.08 8.23
C ASP A 34 -9.93 -0.24 6.71
N LEU A 35 -10.24 -1.45 6.24
CA LEU A 35 -10.19 -1.84 4.82
C LEU A 35 -10.96 -0.85 3.94
N LYS A 36 -12.17 -0.46 4.35
CA LYS A 36 -13.06 0.45 3.59
C LYS A 36 -12.52 1.87 3.48
N SER A 37 -11.54 2.22 4.30
CA SER A 37 -10.86 3.51 4.21
C SER A 37 -9.73 3.51 3.18
N THR A 38 -9.32 2.34 2.67
CA THR A 38 -8.13 2.16 1.81
C THR A 38 -8.49 1.97 0.34
N ILE A 39 -7.63 2.48 -0.56
CA ILE A 39 -7.68 2.19 -2.00
C ILE A 39 -7.34 0.70 -2.29
N CYS A 40 -6.69 0.02 -1.35
CA CYS A 40 -6.36 -1.40 -1.48
C CYS A 40 -7.61 -2.31 -1.57
N ASP A 41 -8.73 -1.88 -1.00
CA ASP A 41 -10.00 -2.61 -1.10
C ASP A 41 -10.54 -2.59 -2.54
N GLU A 42 -10.49 -1.44 -3.21
CA GLU A 42 -10.87 -1.32 -4.62
C GLU A 42 -9.99 -2.21 -5.51
N ILE A 43 -8.69 -2.27 -5.24
CA ILE A 43 -7.74 -3.11 -5.99
C ILE A 43 -8.02 -4.59 -5.77
N ARG A 44 -8.40 -4.99 -4.56
CA ARG A 44 -8.83 -6.38 -4.27
C ARG A 44 -10.05 -6.75 -5.13
N GLU A 45 -10.99 -5.84 -5.31
CA GLU A 45 -12.21 -6.10 -6.07
C GLU A 45 -12.00 -6.14 -7.59
N ASN A 46 -11.12 -5.30 -8.13
CA ASN A 46 -10.97 -5.14 -9.58
C ASN A 46 -9.65 -5.67 -10.17
N GLY A 47 -8.66 -6.01 -9.32
CA GLY A 47 -7.34 -6.51 -9.71
C GLY A 47 -6.46 -5.50 -10.46
N LYS A 48 -6.87 -4.24 -10.55
CA LYS A 48 -6.15 -3.19 -11.29
C LYS A 48 -5.25 -2.44 -10.33
N LEU A 49 -4.00 -2.25 -10.72
CA LEU A 49 -3.13 -1.33 -10.00
C LEU A 49 -3.67 0.09 -10.05
N VAL A 50 -3.29 0.88 -9.05
CA VAL A 50 -3.57 2.31 -8.98
C VAL A 50 -2.25 3.06 -8.90
N VAL A 51 -2.11 4.12 -9.70
CA VAL A 51 -0.98 5.05 -9.67
C VAL A 51 -1.57 6.45 -9.66
N ILE A 52 -1.10 7.28 -8.72
CA ILE A 52 -1.49 8.66 -8.52
C ILE A 52 -0.20 9.46 -8.39
N ASP A 53 0.05 10.34 -9.35
CA ASP A 53 1.26 11.16 -9.34
C ASP A 53 1.06 12.40 -8.47
N HIS A 54 -0.15 12.95 -8.52
CA HIS A 54 -0.53 14.17 -7.82
C HIS A 54 -2.05 14.20 -7.56
N VAL A 55 -2.45 13.93 -6.33
CA VAL A 55 -3.86 13.88 -5.90
C VAL A 55 -4.62 15.16 -6.28
N ALA A 56 -4.07 16.34 -5.96
CA ALA A 56 -4.76 17.60 -6.24
C ALA A 56 -4.95 17.89 -7.75
N ALA A 57 -4.10 17.32 -8.62
CA ALA A 57 -4.18 17.50 -10.07
C ALA A 57 -5.11 16.48 -10.77
N GLU A 58 -5.50 15.39 -10.09
CA GLU A 58 -6.28 14.32 -10.68
C GLU A 58 -7.76 14.38 -10.25
N PRO A 59 -8.71 14.63 -11.17
CA PRO A 59 -10.14 14.79 -10.83
C PRO A 59 -10.75 13.60 -10.09
N ALA A 60 -10.28 12.38 -10.36
CA ALA A 60 -10.76 11.16 -9.71
C ALA A 60 -10.33 11.08 -8.23
N TRP A 61 -9.19 11.69 -7.87
CA TRP A 61 -8.56 11.53 -6.56
C TRP A 61 -8.68 12.76 -5.66
N ARG A 62 -8.77 13.96 -6.23
CA ARG A 62 -8.85 15.22 -5.48
C ARG A 62 -10.05 15.32 -4.52
N THR A 63 -11.13 14.59 -4.79
CA THR A 63 -12.33 14.51 -3.93
C THR A 63 -12.48 13.15 -3.25
N HIS A 64 -11.50 12.25 -3.40
CA HIS A 64 -11.55 10.92 -2.82
C HIS A 64 -11.29 10.99 -1.31
N HIS A 65 -11.99 10.18 -0.51
CA HIS A 65 -11.89 10.26 0.94
C HIS A 65 -10.52 9.78 1.45
N THR A 66 -9.90 8.79 0.80
CA THR A 66 -8.64 8.18 1.26
C THR A 66 -7.46 9.15 1.26
N PRO A 67 -7.11 9.87 0.16
CA PRO A 67 -6.03 10.85 0.22
C PRO A 67 -6.27 11.94 1.27
N ALA A 68 -7.51 12.39 1.44
CA ALA A 68 -7.87 13.39 2.44
C ALA A 68 -7.73 12.87 3.89
N LEU A 69 -8.07 11.60 4.12
CA LEU A 69 -7.95 10.95 5.43
C LEU A 69 -6.49 10.72 5.82
N TYR A 70 -5.67 10.25 4.88
CA TYR A 70 -4.29 9.85 5.14
C TYR A 70 -3.26 10.95 4.85
N GLY A 71 -3.62 12.04 4.15
CA GLY A 71 -2.77 13.21 3.95
C GLY A 71 -1.64 13.05 2.92
N PHE A 72 -1.85 12.27 1.85
CA PHE A 72 -0.84 12.07 0.81
C PHE A 72 -1.18 12.75 -0.52
N GLU A 73 -0.14 13.06 -1.30
CA GLU A 73 -0.27 13.68 -2.63
C GLU A 73 0.16 12.74 -3.76
N SER A 74 0.91 11.66 -3.48
CA SER A 74 1.19 10.62 -4.47
C SER A 74 1.07 9.23 -3.85
N TYR A 75 0.66 8.27 -4.68
CA TYR A 75 0.31 6.92 -4.27
C TYR A 75 0.52 5.93 -5.40
N VAL A 76 1.02 4.75 -5.07
CA VAL A 76 1.00 3.61 -5.98
C VAL A 76 0.64 2.36 -5.20
N SER A 77 -0.19 1.51 -5.79
CA SER A 77 -0.50 0.20 -5.22
C SER A 77 -0.62 -0.84 -6.32
N ILE A 78 0.20 -1.87 -6.21
CA ILE A 78 0.30 -2.97 -7.16
C ILE A 78 -0.24 -4.24 -6.49
N PRO A 79 -1.16 -4.99 -7.13
CA PRO A 79 -1.64 -6.25 -6.59
C PRO A 79 -0.51 -7.29 -6.54
N ILE A 80 -0.48 -8.08 -5.47
CA ILE A 80 0.40 -9.24 -5.29
C ILE A 80 -0.45 -10.49 -5.52
N LEU A 81 -0.23 -11.14 -6.66
CA LEU A 81 -0.91 -12.37 -7.04
C LEU A 81 0.04 -13.55 -6.86
N LEU A 82 -0.37 -14.56 -6.10
CA LEU A 82 0.41 -15.77 -5.86
C LEU A 82 0.50 -16.65 -7.12
N ALA A 83 1.35 -17.68 -7.08
CA ALA A 83 1.59 -18.57 -8.21
C ALA A 83 0.32 -19.30 -8.69
N ASP A 84 -0.66 -19.53 -7.82
CA ASP A 84 -1.97 -20.11 -8.15
C ASP A 84 -2.97 -19.08 -8.72
N GLY A 85 -2.55 -17.82 -8.86
CA GLY A 85 -3.38 -16.70 -9.32
C GLY A 85 -4.24 -16.06 -8.22
N SER A 86 -4.18 -16.55 -6.98
CA SER A 86 -4.93 -15.98 -5.87
C SER A 86 -4.36 -14.63 -5.44
N PHE A 87 -5.25 -13.72 -5.04
CA PHE A 87 -4.86 -12.40 -4.52
C PHE A 87 -4.43 -12.51 -3.06
N PHE A 88 -3.19 -12.13 -2.78
CA PHE A 88 -2.66 -12.08 -1.42
C PHE A 88 -2.87 -10.70 -0.77
N GLY A 89 -2.68 -9.64 -1.54
CA GLY A 89 -2.68 -8.27 -1.04
C GLY A 89 -1.98 -7.32 -2.00
N THR A 90 -1.34 -6.27 -1.48
CA THR A 90 -0.74 -5.21 -2.31
C THR A 90 0.65 -4.82 -1.85
N LEU A 91 1.47 -4.39 -2.82
CA LEU A 91 2.65 -3.57 -2.58
C LEU A 91 2.22 -2.12 -2.79
N CYS A 92 2.14 -1.34 -1.72
CA CYS A 92 1.73 0.06 -1.78
C CYS A 92 2.85 1.00 -1.33
N ALA A 93 2.85 2.22 -1.87
CA ALA A 93 3.73 3.28 -1.46
C ALA A 93 3.01 4.63 -1.49
N ILE A 94 3.37 5.49 -0.53
CA ILE A 94 2.69 6.76 -0.24
C ILE A 94 3.76 7.86 -0.06
N ASP A 95 3.46 9.09 -0.49
CA ASP A 95 4.30 10.27 -0.23
C ASP A 95 3.41 11.52 -0.02
N PRO A 96 3.71 12.39 0.97
CA PRO A 96 3.00 13.66 1.15
C PRO A 96 3.23 14.66 0.02
N ALA A 97 4.26 14.44 -0.79
CA ALA A 97 4.55 15.26 -1.95
C ALA A 97 4.15 14.56 -3.25
N PRO A 98 3.85 15.31 -4.32
CA PRO A 98 3.72 14.75 -5.66
C PRO A 98 4.99 14.02 -6.10
N ARG A 99 4.83 12.93 -6.84
CA ARG A 99 5.93 12.12 -7.39
C ARG A 99 5.56 11.66 -8.80
N ALA A 100 6.52 11.63 -9.72
CA ALA A 100 6.30 11.07 -11.05
C ALA A 100 6.39 9.53 -11.00
N LEU A 101 5.26 8.87 -10.79
CA LEU A 101 5.13 7.41 -10.63
C LEU A 101 4.59 6.73 -11.88
N SER A 102 3.84 7.45 -12.71
CA SER A 102 3.13 6.95 -13.88
C SER A 102 4.03 6.57 -15.07
N SER A 103 5.35 6.78 -14.98
CA SER A 103 6.27 6.38 -16.04
C SER A 103 6.26 4.86 -16.22
N ALA A 104 6.28 4.39 -17.47
CA ALA A 104 6.23 2.97 -17.78
C ALA A 104 7.36 2.17 -17.12
N GLU A 105 8.57 2.76 -17.05
CA GLU A 105 9.72 2.16 -16.39
C GLU A 105 9.52 2.01 -14.88
N MET A 106 8.97 3.03 -14.21
CA MET A 106 8.73 2.97 -12.77
C MET A 106 7.64 1.96 -12.44
N VAL A 107 6.53 1.97 -13.19
CA VAL A 107 5.46 0.99 -13.03
C VAL A 107 5.97 -0.43 -13.28
N ALA A 108 6.77 -0.65 -14.33
CA ALA A 108 7.36 -1.96 -14.62
C ALA A 108 8.28 -2.43 -13.48
N THR A 109 9.09 -1.53 -12.93
CA THR A 109 9.98 -1.83 -11.79
C THR A 109 9.18 -2.22 -10.54
N LEU A 110 8.14 -1.46 -10.20
CA LEU A 110 7.28 -1.75 -9.05
C LEU A 110 6.51 -3.06 -9.22
N ARG A 111 6.04 -3.36 -10.44
CA ARG A 111 5.45 -4.66 -10.78
C ARG A 111 6.44 -5.80 -10.57
N ALA A 112 7.67 -5.67 -11.05
CA ALA A 112 8.70 -6.68 -10.86
C ALA A 112 8.99 -6.94 -9.36
N PHE A 113 8.98 -5.90 -8.51
CA PHE A 113 9.09 -6.10 -7.06
C PHE A 113 7.89 -6.83 -6.47
N ALA A 114 6.66 -6.49 -6.87
CA ALA A 114 5.46 -7.21 -6.42
C ALA A 114 5.48 -8.69 -6.82
N GLU A 115 5.95 -9.00 -8.04
CA GLU A 115 6.13 -10.37 -8.54
C GLU A 115 7.19 -11.15 -7.77
N GLN A 116 8.31 -10.51 -7.40
CA GLN A 116 9.32 -11.13 -6.54
C GLN A 116 8.76 -11.45 -5.15
N VAL A 117 8.01 -10.53 -4.55
CA VAL A 117 7.33 -10.75 -3.27
C VAL A 117 6.36 -11.92 -3.39
N ALA A 118 5.53 -11.96 -4.44
CA ALA A 118 4.60 -13.06 -4.70
C ALA A 118 5.31 -14.41 -4.81
N THR A 119 6.45 -14.46 -5.52
CA THR A 119 7.24 -15.68 -5.69
C THR A 119 7.74 -16.20 -4.33
N ILE A 120 8.29 -15.32 -3.50
CA ILE A 120 8.79 -15.68 -2.16
C ILE A 120 7.64 -16.15 -1.26
N LEU A 121 6.49 -15.47 -1.30
CA LEU A 121 5.32 -15.83 -0.50
C LEU A 121 4.73 -17.17 -0.92
N SER A 122 4.61 -17.43 -2.21
CA SER A 122 4.04 -18.68 -2.74
C SER A 122 4.81 -19.89 -2.22
N VAL A 123 6.14 -19.85 -2.27
CA VAL A 123 7.00 -20.93 -1.74
C VAL A 123 6.77 -21.17 -0.23
N ARG A 124 6.59 -20.09 0.55
CA ARG A 124 6.46 -20.17 2.01
C ARG A 124 5.07 -20.62 2.46
N ILE A 125 4.03 -20.22 1.73
CA ILE A 125 2.64 -20.60 2.01
C ILE A 125 2.45 -22.09 1.70
N ASP A 126 2.98 -22.57 0.56
CA ASP A 126 2.92 -23.99 0.18
C ASP A 126 3.68 -24.90 1.16
N SER A 127 4.71 -24.37 1.84
CA SER A 127 5.53 -25.11 2.80
C SER A 127 4.92 -25.20 4.21
N GLY A 128 3.68 -24.75 4.43
CA GLY A 128 2.91 -25.03 5.65
C GLY A 128 3.21 -24.15 6.87
N THR A 129 3.77 -22.94 6.71
CA THR A 129 3.90 -21.99 7.84
C THR A 129 2.71 -21.03 7.86
N THR A 130 1.60 -21.43 8.46
CA THR A 130 0.53 -20.51 8.86
C THR A 130 0.90 -19.87 10.19
N ALA A 131 1.85 -18.93 10.17
CA ALA A 131 1.91 -17.95 11.24
C ALA A 131 0.80 -16.93 10.98
N ALA A 132 -0.35 -17.13 11.61
CA ALA A 132 -1.32 -16.05 11.76
C ALA A 132 -0.62 -14.93 12.54
N PRO A 133 -0.59 -13.67 12.05
CA PRO A 133 -0.16 -12.56 12.89
C PRO A 133 -1.12 -12.51 14.08
N GLY A 134 -0.57 -12.79 15.27
CA GLY A 134 -1.30 -12.77 16.53
C GLY A 134 -1.71 -11.34 16.87
N SER A 135 -2.94 -11.19 17.35
CA SER A 135 -3.50 -9.99 17.98
C SER A 135 -3.12 -8.67 17.31
N ALA A 136 -3.76 -8.36 16.19
CA ALA A 136 -3.67 -7.05 15.55
C ALA A 136 -4.09 -5.92 16.49
N ASN A 137 -3.21 -4.95 16.69
CA ASN A 137 -3.60 -3.65 17.22
C ASN A 137 -4.31 -2.91 16.08
N ARG A 138 -5.58 -2.55 16.26
CA ARG A 138 -6.28 -1.76 15.26
C ARG A 138 -5.79 -0.33 15.42
N ALA A 139 -4.81 0.05 14.62
CA ALA A 139 -4.29 1.41 14.61
C ALA A 139 -5.43 2.37 14.19
N ALA A 140 -5.49 3.54 14.84
CA ALA A 140 -6.23 4.64 14.25
C ALA A 140 -5.64 4.91 12.86
N PRO A 141 -6.44 5.33 11.85
CA PRO A 141 -5.90 5.63 10.54
C PRO A 141 -4.80 6.69 10.71
N PRO A 142 -3.53 6.34 10.44
CA PRO A 142 -2.44 7.31 10.52
C PRO A 142 -2.70 8.44 9.54
N ALA A 143 -2.20 9.62 9.86
CA ALA A 143 -2.11 10.70 8.91
C ALA A 143 -0.62 10.91 8.61
N VAL A 144 -0.28 11.07 7.34
CA VAL A 144 1.06 11.50 6.94
C VAL A 144 1.32 12.83 7.65
N PRO A 145 2.38 12.92 8.48
CA PRO A 145 2.65 14.15 9.20
C PRO A 145 2.94 15.26 8.21
N ALA A 146 2.39 16.45 8.49
CA ALA A 146 2.71 17.64 7.75
C ALA A 146 4.22 17.85 7.81
N ARG A 147 4.91 17.74 6.67
CA ARG A 147 6.32 18.13 6.63
C ARG A 147 6.37 19.63 6.90
N ASP A 148 6.99 20.02 8.02
CA ASP A 148 7.47 21.37 8.21
C ASP A 148 8.32 21.68 6.98
N GLN A 149 7.84 22.61 6.15
CA GLN A 149 8.64 23.16 5.06
C GLN A 149 9.70 24.08 5.68
N ALA A 150 10.62 23.50 6.45
CA ALA A 150 11.85 24.15 6.87
C ALA A 150 12.92 23.89 5.80
N THR A 151 12.87 24.79 4.81
CA THR A 151 13.88 25.34 3.86
C THR A 151 15.36 25.03 4.15
N PRO A 152 16.30 25.07 3.16
CA PRO A 152 16.21 25.42 1.73
C PRO A 152 16.47 24.28 0.73
#